data_AF-A0A3B8L9D8-F1
#
_entry.id   AF-A0A3B8L9D8-F1
#
_cell.length_a   1.000
_cell.length_b   1.000
_cell.length_c   1.000
_cell.angle_alpha   90.00
_cell.angle_beta   90.00
_cell.angle_gamma   90.00
#
_symmetry.space_group_name_H-M   'P 1'
#
loop_
_entity.id
_entity.type
_entity.pdbx_description
1 polymer ?
#
loop_
_entity_poly.entity_id
_entity_poly.type
_entity_poly.pdbx_seq_one_letter_code
_entity_poly.pdbx_strand_id
1 'polypeptide(L)'
;MTFNIDKGYIIMKTEELKKEIKKEVVTVVEKAKDFTGIGGKVQIVEPHDRGWAVRPRGADIPTSVHETKDEAVTRAKELATKQSLELVVFDQEGKVQFRHNYA
;
A
#
# COMPACT_ATOMS: atom_id res chain seq x y z
N MET A 1 -45.22 6.39 -2.83
CA MET A 1 -44.81 5.35 -3.80
C MET A 1 -43.62 5.90 -4.59
N THR A 2 -42.40 5.32 -4.39
CA THR A 2 -41.35 4.98 -5.40
C THR A 2 -41.01 5.94 -6.58
N PHE A 3 -39.79 6.21 -7.05
CA PHE A 3 -38.44 5.59 -6.99
C PHE A 3 -37.30 6.63 -7.26
N ASN A 4 -36.10 6.27 -6.82
CA ASN A 4 -34.78 6.92 -6.86
C ASN A 4 -34.09 6.84 -8.24
N ILE A 5 -33.22 7.80 -8.60
CA ILE A 5 -31.83 7.57 -9.08
C ILE A 5 -31.01 8.87 -9.13
N ASP A 6 -29.88 8.81 -8.42
CA ASP A 6 -28.87 9.81 -8.17
C ASP A 6 -28.12 10.33 -9.41
N LYS A 7 -27.57 11.52 -9.26
CA LYS A 7 -27.00 12.39 -10.30
C LYS A 7 -25.78 11.78 -11.02
N GLY A 8 -25.89 11.67 -12.34
CA GLY A 8 -24.90 12.12 -13.33
C GLY A 8 -23.48 11.54 -13.28
N TYR A 9 -23.28 10.32 -13.79
CA TYR A 9 -21.95 9.85 -14.18
C TYR A 9 -21.50 10.50 -15.50
N ILE A 10 -20.51 11.38 -15.41
CA ILE A 10 -19.78 11.91 -16.58
C ILE A 10 -18.88 10.77 -17.09
N ILE A 11 -19.10 10.32 -18.33
CA ILE A 11 -18.24 9.35 -19.02
C ILE A 11 -16.92 10.05 -19.38
N MET A 12 -15.98 10.10 -18.44
CA MET A 12 -14.61 10.56 -18.70
C MET A 12 -13.85 9.49 -19.49
N LYS A 13 -13.14 9.89 -20.55
CA LYS A 13 -12.37 8.96 -21.39
C LYS A 13 -11.32 8.23 -20.55
N THR A 14 -11.21 6.91 -20.73
CA THR A 14 -10.33 6.00 -19.97
C THR A 14 -8.87 6.48 -19.87
N GLU A 15 -8.38 7.25 -20.83
CA GLU A 15 -7.02 7.79 -20.82
C GLU A 15 -6.82 8.97 -19.87
N GLU A 16 -7.84 9.81 -19.69
CA GLU A 16 -7.80 10.94 -18.74
C GLU A 16 -7.89 10.42 -17.31
N LEU A 17 -8.72 9.39 -17.09
CA LEU A 17 -8.79 8.69 -15.81
C LEU A 17 -7.43 8.07 -15.43
N LYS A 18 -6.75 7.42 -16.38
CA LYS A 18 -5.40 6.86 -16.15
C LYS A 18 -4.38 7.94 -15.79
N LYS A 19 -4.49 9.14 -16.37
CA LYS A 19 -3.52 10.23 -16.17
C LYS A 19 -3.71 10.91 -14.82
N GLU A 20 -4.95 11.17 -14.40
CA GLU A 20 -5.23 11.74 -13.08
C GLU A 20 -4.91 10.76 -11.96
N ILE A 21 -5.27 9.46 -12.13
CA ILE A 21 -4.86 8.40 -11.19
C ILE A 21 -3.34 8.33 -11.09
N LYS A 22 -2.62 8.36 -12.23
CA LYS A 22 -1.15 8.27 -12.22
C LYS A 22 -0.51 9.48 -11.53
N LYS A 23 -1.09 10.67 -11.68
CA LYS A 23 -0.63 11.89 -11.03
C LYS A 23 -0.86 11.85 -9.52
N GLU A 24 -2.04 11.44 -9.08
CA GLU A 24 -2.39 11.30 -7.67
C GLU A 24 -1.55 10.22 -6.98
N VAL A 25 -1.33 9.09 -7.65
CA VAL A 25 -0.41 8.03 -7.19
C VAL A 25 1.03 8.55 -7.07
N VAL A 26 1.53 9.33 -8.03
CA VAL A 26 2.90 9.88 -7.98
C VAL A 26 3.06 10.87 -6.82
N THR A 27 2.09 11.76 -6.59
CA THR A 27 2.17 12.75 -5.51
C THR A 27 2.10 12.11 -4.12
N VAL A 28 1.30 11.06 -3.95
CA VAL A 28 1.27 10.29 -2.69
C VAL A 28 2.58 9.54 -2.47
N VAL A 29 3.18 9.00 -3.53
CA VAL A 29 4.50 8.33 -3.45
C VAL A 29 5.62 9.29 -3.06
N GLU A 30 5.57 10.55 -3.50
CA GLU A 30 6.55 11.56 -3.08
C GLU A 30 6.40 11.95 -1.62
N LYS A 31 5.17 12.19 -1.15
CA LYS A 31 4.89 12.51 0.26
C LYS A 31 5.15 11.33 1.20
N ALA A 32 5.05 10.09 0.72
CA ALA A 32 5.36 8.90 1.50
C ALA A 32 6.87 8.71 1.78
N LYS A 33 7.77 9.36 1.01
CA LYS A 33 9.23 9.30 1.26
C LYS A 33 9.60 9.95 2.61
N ASP A 34 8.83 10.94 3.04
CA ASP A 34 9.06 11.67 4.29
C ASP A 34 8.41 10.97 5.50
N PHE A 35 7.58 9.95 5.29
CA PHE A 35 6.99 9.14 6.37
C PHE A 35 8.01 8.18 7.03
N THR A 36 9.25 8.14 6.52
CA THR A 36 10.37 7.35 7.05
C THR A 36 10.90 7.82 8.41
N GLY A 37 10.40 8.96 8.93
CA GLY A 37 10.77 9.49 10.24
C GLY A 37 10.10 8.82 11.45
N ILE A 38 9.05 8.02 11.25
CA ILE A 38 8.25 7.42 12.33
C ILE A 38 8.19 5.91 12.12
N GLY A 39 9.21 5.20 12.61
CA GLY A 39 9.15 3.74 12.71
C GLY A 39 10.07 2.97 11.76
N GLY A 40 11.39 3.09 12.00
CA GLY A 40 12.41 2.10 11.64
C GLY A 40 12.61 1.84 10.15
N LYS A 41 13.83 1.45 9.77
CA LYS A 41 14.14 1.01 8.41
C LYS A 41 13.58 -0.40 8.13
N VAL A 42 12.32 -0.66 8.48
CA VAL A 42 11.69 -1.98 8.42
C VAL A 42 10.28 -1.85 7.87
N GLN A 43 10.05 -2.45 6.71
CA GLN A 43 8.74 -2.63 6.10
C GLN A 43 8.12 -3.95 6.58
N ILE A 44 6.85 -3.90 6.97
CA ILE A 44 6.05 -5.00 7.46
C ILE A 44 4.92 -5.30 6.47
N VAL A 45 4.66 -6.59 6.24
CA VAL A 45 3.46 -7.10 5.57
C VAL A 45 2.68 -7.96 6.54
N GLU A 46 1.44 -7.58 6.85
CA GLU A 46 0.60 -8.26 7.85
C GLU A 46 -0.86 -8.40 7.38
N PRO A 47 -1.64 -9.34 7.93
CA PRO A 47 -3.06 -9.45 7.64
C PRO A 47 -3.83 -8.20 8.08
N HIS A 48 -4.83 -7.82 7.29
CA HIS A 48 -5.71 -6.68 7.51
C HIS A 48 -7.15 -7.05 7.15
N ASP A 49 -8.14 -6.36 7.69
CA ASP A 49 -9.58 -6.62 7.45
C ASP A 49 -10.00 -6.66 5.96
N ARG A 50 -9.19 -6.07 5.06
CA ARG A 50 -9.44 -6.00 3.61
C ARG A 50 -8.41 -6.82 2.80
N GLY A 51 -7.63 -7.67 3.44
CA GLY A 51 -6.57 -8.48 2.82
C GLY A 51 -5.23 -8.35 3.56
N TRP A 52 -4.27 -7.66 2.94
CA TRP A 52 -2.88 -7.58 3.38
C TRP A 52 -2.39 -6.15 3.39
N ALA A 53 -1.95 -5.67 4.54
CA ALA A 53 -1.40 -4.33 4.73
C ALA A 53 0.12 -4.33 4.64
N VAL A 54 0.65 -3.31 3.97
CA VAL A 54 2.08 -3.00 3.87
C VAL A 54 2.32 -1.72 4.64
N ARG A 55 3.15 -1.76 5.70
CA ARG A 55 3.41 -0.59 6.55
C ARG A 55 4.82 -0.56 7.13
N PRO A 56 5.36 0.62 7.49
CA PRO A 56 6.57 0.71 8.30
C PRO A 56 6.33 0.17 9.71
N ARG A 57 7.40 -0.35 10.32
CA ARG A 57 7.32 -0.87 11.68
C ARG A 57 7.08 0.23 12.70
N GLY A 58 5.91 0.23 13.32
CA GLY A 58 5.51 1.24 14.30
C GLY A 58 4.71 2.39 13.70
N ALA A 59 4.39 2.34 12.40
CA ALA A 59 3.35 3.19 11.84
C ALA A 59 1.97 2.62 12.18
N ASP A 60 1.05 3.50 12.57
CA ASP A 60 -0.38 3.16 12.78
C ASP A 60 -1.15 3.07 11.45
N ILE A 61 -0.61 3.70 10.39
CA ILE A 61 -1.27 3.81 9.10
C ILE A 61 -0.57 2.89 8.08
N PRO A 62 -1.30 2.01 7.39
CA PRO A 62 -0.72 1.24 6.31
C PRO A 62 -0.39 2.11 5.10
N THR A 63 0.79 1.90 4.51
CA THR A 63 1.21 2.55 3.26
C THR A 63 0.40 2.05 2.07
N SER A 64 0.01 0.78 2.10
CA SER A 64 -0.84 0.18 1.07
C SER A 64 -1.61 -1.01 1.64
N VAL A 65 -2.77 -1.30 1.07
CA VAL A 65 -3.56 -2.49 1.38
C VAL A 65 -3.87 -3.19 0.06
N HIS A 66 -3.65 -4.50 0.02
CA HIS A 66 -3.86 -5.35 -1.15
C HIS A 66 -4.80 -6.50 -0.79
N GLU A 67 -5.50 -7.05 -1.79
CA GLU A 67 -6.40 -8.17 -1.57
C GLU A 67 -5.60 -9.45 -1.29
N THR A 68 -4.47 -9.62 -1.99
CA THR A 68 -3.65 -10.82 -1.91
C THR A 68 -2.30 -10.58 -1.23
N LYS A 69 -1.76 -11.66 -0.65
CA LYS A 69 -0.44 -11.64 0.00
C LYS A 69 0.67 -11.32 -1.00
N ASP A 70 0.62 -11.96 -2.17
CA ASP A 70 1.64 -11.82 -3.20
C ASP A 70 1.76 -10.38 -3.70
N GLU A 71 0.65 -9.67 -3.88
CA GLU A 71 0.65 -8.25 -4.24
C GLU A 71 1.28 -7.39 -3.15
N ALA A 72 0.92 -7.63 -1.88
CA ALA A 72 1.48 -6.91 -0.74
C ALA A 72 2.99 -7.16 -0.59
N VAL A 73 3.43 -8.42 -0.73
CA VAL A 73 4.86 -8.78 -0.66
C VAL A 73 5.63 -8.17 -1.82
N THR A 74 5.08 -8.18 -3.04
CA THR A 74 5.71 -7.56 -4.21
C THR A 74 5.91 -6.06 -3.97
N ARG A 75 4.85 -5.37 -3.53
CA ARG A 75 4.92 -3.94 -3.21
C ARG A 75 5.93 -3.64 -2.10
N ALA A 76 5.96 -4.47 -1.06
CA ALA A 76 6.87 -4.29 0.06
C ALA A 76 8.33 -4.55 -0.33
N LYS A 77 8.60 -5.52 -1.21
CA LYS A 77 9.94 -5.76 -1.78
C LYS A 77 10.44 -4.58 -2.59
N GLU A 78 9.60 -3.99 -3.44
CA GLU A 78 9.96 -2.78 -4.20
C GLU A 78 10.33 -1.62 -3.27
N LEU A 79 9.53 -1.38 -2.22
CA LEU A 79 9.77 -0.34 -1.24
C LEU A 79 11.06 -0.58 -0.46
N ALA A 80 11.28 -1.82 -0.01
CA ALA A 80 12.45 -2.21 0.74
C ALA A 80 13.73 -2.10 -0.10
N THR A 81 13.68 -2.49 -1.37
CA THR A 81 14.83 -2.38 -2.30
C THR A 81 15.13 -0.92 -2.63
N LYS A 82 14.10 -0.12 -2.93
CA LYS A 82 14.26 1.28 -3.33
C LYS A 82 14.80 2.17 -2.21
N GLN A 83 14.47 1.83 -0.96
CA GLN A 83 14.81 2.63 0.21
C GLN A 83 15.87 1.96 1.11
N SER A 84 16.41 0.81 0.70
CA SER A 84 17.40 0.05 1.47
C SER A 84 16.91 -0.24 2.90
N LEU A 85 15.76 -0.89 2.99
CA LEU A 85 15.06 -1.24 4.24
C LEU A 85 15.00 -2.75 4.44
N GLU A 86 14.78 -3.18 5.67
CA GLU A 86 14.41 -4.56 5.98
C GLU A 86 12.94 -4.82 5.60
N LEU A 87 12.63 -6.03 5.14
CA LEU A 87 11.29 -6.54 4.88
C LEU A 87 10.97 -7.67 5.86
N VAL A 88 9.83 -7.58 6.53
CA VAL A 88 9.28 -8.63 7.39
C VAL A 88 7.87 -8.96 6.92
N VAL A 89 7.60 -10.23 6.66
CA VAL A 89 6.29 -10.72 6.23
C VAL A 89 5.74 -11.63 7.30
N PHE A 90 4.54 -11.31 7.77
CA PHE A 90 3.79 -12.12 8.71
C PHE A 90 2.86 -13.08 7.98
N ASP A 91 2.45 -14.17 8.63
CA ASP A 91 1.36 -15.02 8.19
C ASP A 91 0.01 -14.52 8.74
N GLN A 92 -1.06 -15.26 8.45
CA GLN A 92 -2.42 -14.94 8.94
C GLN A 92 -2.54 -15.11 10.47
N GLU A 93 -1.63 -15.86 11.10
CA GLU A 93 -1.57 -16.04 12.55
C GLU A 93 -0.71 -14.95 13.23
N GLY A 94 -0.14 -14.02 12.46
CA GLY A 94 0.75 -12.96 12.96
C GLY A 94 2.16 -13.46 13.31
N LYS A 95 2.58 -14.63 12.83
CA LYS A 95 3.95 -15.14 12.98
C LYS A 95 4.82 -14.69 11.82
N VAL A 96 6.12 -14.53 12.06
CA VAL A 96 7.07 -14.17 11.01
C VAL A 96 7.24 -15.35 10.07
N GLN A 97 6.75 -15.21 8.84
CA GLN A 97 6.94 -16.20 7.78
C GLN A 97 8.23 -15.96 7.00
N PHE A 98 8.58 -14.68 6.77
CA PHE A 98 9.75 -14.31 5.99
C PHE A 98 10.37 -13.00 6.49
N ARG A 99 11.70 -12.92 6.43
CA ARG A 99 12.47 -11.73 6.76
C ARG A 99 13.64 -11.62 5.79
N HIS A 100 13.88 -10.43 5.26
CA HIS A 100 15.03 -10.15 4.41
C HIS A 100 15.49 -8.71 4.59
N ASN A 101 16.81 -8.50 4.59
CA ASN A 101 17.40 -7.17 4.70
C ASN A 101 17.90 -6.70 3.32
N TYR A 102 17.41 -5.56 2.84
CA TYR A 102 17.84 -4.93 1.58
C TYR A 102 18.74 -3.70 1.81
N ALA A 103 19.10 -3.42 3.08
CA ALA A 103 19.98 -2.32 3.47
C ALA A 103 21.46 -2.57 3.14
#